data_AF-A0A9D6NBC7-F1
#
_entry.id   AF-A0A9D6NBC7-F1
#
_cell.length_a   1.000
_cell.length_b   1.000
_cell.length_c   1.000
_cell.angle_alpha   90.00
_cell.angle_beta   90.00
_cell.angle_gamma   90.00
#
_symmetry.space_group_name_H-M   'P 1'
#
loop_
_entity.id
_entity.type
_entity.pdbx_description
1 polymer ?
#
loop_
_entity_poly.entity_id
_entity_poly.type
_entity_poly.pdbx_seq_one_letter_code
_entity_poly.pdbx_strand_id
1 'polypeptide(L)'
;MDLGVGSPLQPISGASDLSLAALPTLGAAFGLASLNRLEGLPRLDLAQQDLDAQQLSTMLALLLYRLMASRAGSLEPARALAEASGGATGATGPAGGGGSSPRVSISGEAPLGGASGELKADSSGKVKPDQLRAYLEKRIASSKLNGFRPEDGARYGVDGSARSWADFMTKLVQQESGFNSKDVSEPDAFRGGSRGLFQLSFDDAKTYGLNGGKPFTAEQLADPAFNADVAVTIMERLVLKTGSISSGAGQYWGPIKRGWTG
;
A
#
# COMPACT_ATOMS: atom_id res chain seq x y z
N MET A 1 -40.32 27.94 -53.51
CA MET A 1 -38.92 28.18 -53.08
C MET A 1 -38.67 27.18 -51.97
N ASP A 2 -38.54 25.92 -52.37
CA ASP A 2 -37.29 25.20 -52.65
C ASP A 2 -36.78 24.54 -51.35
N LEU A 3 -37.10 23.25 -51.26
CA LEU A 3 -36.80 22.35 -50.15
C LEU A 3 -35.47 21.66 -50.48
N GLY A 4 -34.38 22.11 -49.85
CA GLY A 4 -33.04 21.55 -50.03
C GLY A 4 -32.92 20.17 -49.40
N VAL A 5 -32.98 19.13 -50.23
CA VAL A 5 -32.67 17.74 -49.92
C VAL A 5 -31.16 17.53 -50.11
N GLY A 6 -30.44 17.18 -49.05
CA GLY A 6 -28.99 16.98 -49.06
C GLY A 6 -28.57 15.56 -48.68
N SER A 7 -28.32 14.76 -49.72
CA SER A 7 -27.40 13.62 -49.91
C SER A 7 -27.23 12.51 -48.84
N PRO A 8 -27.41 11.22 -49.21
CA PRO A 8 -27.04 10.08 -48.37
C PRO A 8 -25.53 9.79 -48.40
N LEU A 9 -24.98 9.49 -47.22
CA LEU A 9 -23.59 9.05 -47.03
C LEU A 9 -23.37 7.66 -47.64
N GLN A 10 -22.31 7.51 -48.43
CA GLN A 10 -21.87 6.24 -48.98
C GLN A 10 -21.04 5.42 -47.97
N PRO A 11 -21.15 4.08 -47.97
CA PRO A 11 -20.33 3.22 -47.13
C PRO A 11 -18.90 3.10 -47.67
N ILE A 12 -17.93 3.30 -46.78
CA ILE A 12 -16.50 3.08 -47.05
C ILE A 12 -16.23 1.57 -46.92
N SER A 13 -16.15 0.89 -48.06
CA SER A 13 -15.63 -0.48 -48.15
C SER A 13 -14.11 -0.42 -48.33
N GLY A 14 -13.38 -0.83 -47.30
CA GLY A 14 -11.92 -0.92 -47.30
C GLY A 14 -11.44 -2.08 -46.46
N ALA A 15 -11.73 -3.31 -46.92
CA ALA A 15 -11.03 -4.49 -46.48
C ALA A 15 -9.69 -4.54 -47.23
N SER A 16 -8.58 -4.40 -46.50
CA SER A 16 -7.26 -4.68 -47.02
C SER A 16 -6.69 -5.87 -46.26
N ASP A 17 -6.42 -6.90 -47.04
CA ASP A 17 -5.70 -8.12 -46.71
C ASP A 17 -4.44 -7.85 -45.89
N LEU A 18 -4.39 -8.38 -44.67
CA LEU A 18 -3.13 -8.57 -43.95
C LEU A 18 -2.62 -9.98 -44.23
N SER A 19 -1.69 -10.03 -45.18
CA SER A 19 -0.86 -11.17 -45.54
C SER A 19 -0.18 -11.76 -44.31
N LEU A 20 -0.49 -13.03 -44.02
CA LEU A 20 0.19 -13.89 -43.06
C LEU A 20 1.39 -14.52 -43.78
N ALA A 21 2.56 -13.88 -43.73
CA ALA A 21 3.79 -14.48 -44.24
C ALA A 21 5.02 -14.02 -43.45
N ALA A 22 5.85 -15.03 -43.11
CA ALA A 22 7.23 -14.94 -42.63
C ALA A 22 7.46 -14.63 -41.13
N LEU A 23 7.42 -15.68 -40.30
CA LEU A 23 8.22 -15.76 -39.09
C LEU A 23 9.54 -16.50 -39.40
N PRO A 24 10.72 -15.92 -39.12
CA PRO A 24 11.97 -16.65 -39.19
C PRO A 24 12.13 -17.58 -37.98
N THR A 25 12.41 -18.84 -38.27
CA THR A 25 12.86 -19.88 -37.35
C THR A 25 14.22 -19.49 -36.77
N LEU A 26 14.25 -18.97 -35.54
CA LEU A 26 15.49 -18.77 -34.78
C LEU A 26 15.68 -19.97 -33.84
N GLY A 27 16.43 -20.95 -34.33
CA GLY A 27 17.08 -21.94 -33.48
C GLY A 27 18.24 -21.30 -32.74
N ALA A 28 18.17 -21.27 -31.41
CA ALA A 28 19.31 -21.02 -30.55
C ALA A 28 19.47 -22.22 -29.62
N ALA A 29 20.38 -23.11 -29.99
CA ALA A 29 20.94 -24.11 -29.10
C ALA A 29 21.78 -23.40 -28.04
N PHE A 30 21.27 -23.30 -26.82
CA PHE A 30 22.10 -22.96 -25.66
C PHE A 30 22.64 -24.26 -25.07
N GLY A 31 23.95 -24.46 -25.23
CA GLY A 31 24.69 -25.54 -24.62
C GLY A 31 24.65 -25.43 -23.09
N LEU A 32 24.03 -26.41 -22.46
CA LEU A 32 24.23 -26.72 -21.05
C LEU A 32 25.57 -27.42 -20.90
N ALA A 33 26.63 -26.65 -20.69
CA ALA A 33 27.90 -27.17 -20.22
C ALA A 33 28.50 -26.23 -19.18
N SER A 34 28.61 -26.74 -17.95
CA SER A 34 29.51 -26.31 -16.88
C SER A 34 29.15 -25.05 -16.07
N LEU A 35 28.29 -25.25 -15.07
CA LEU A 35 28.35 -24.52 -13.80
C LEU A 35 28.30 -25.54 -12.66
N ASN A 36 29.38 -26.32 -12.54
CA ASN A 36 29.67 -27.01 -11.29
C ASN A 36 30.45 -26.05 -10.38
N ARG A 37 30.06 -26.04 -9.10
CA ARG A 37 30.78 -25.49 -7.94
C ARG A 37 30.31 -24.13 -7.42
N LEU A 38 29.08 -24.10 -6.90
CA LEU A 38 28.70 -23.32 -5.73
C LEU A 38 28.09 -24.31 -4.72
N GLU A 39 28.90 -24.75 -3.75
CA GLU A 39 28.43 -25.61 -2.66
C GLU A 39 27.63 -24.78 -1.66
N GLY A 40 26.43 -25.24 -1.31
CA GLY A 40 25.64 -24.69 -0.19
C GLY A 40 24.18 -24.35 -0.48
N LEU A 41 23.67 -24.48 -1.71
CA LEU A 41 22.24 -24.30 -1.97
C LEU A 41 21.48 -25.63 -1.87
N PRO A 42 20.30 -25.66 -1.21
CA PRO A 42 19.45 -26.85 -1.22
C PRO A 42 19.06 -27.19 -2.66
N ARG A 43 19.33 -28.44 -3.08
CA ARG A 43 18.86 -28.98 -4.36
C ARG A 43 17.33 -28.96 -4.34
N LEU A 44 16.73 -28.06 -5.11
CA LEU A 44 15.31 -28.12 -5.45
C LEU A 44 15.13 -29.25 -6.46
N ASP A 45 14.54 -30.35 -6.01
CA ASP A 45 14.12 -31.46 -6.87
C ASP A 45 12.92 -30.99 -7.71
N LEU A 46 13.22 -30.38 -8.85
CA LEU A 46 12.24 -29.97 -9.87
C LEU A 46 11.86 -31.19 -10.71
N ALA A 47 11.12 -32.12 -10.09
CA ALA A 47 10.29 -33.03 -10.85
C ALA A 47 9.23 -32.21 -11.62
N GLN A 48 9.00 -32.58 -12.88
CA GLN A 48 8.09 -31.93 -13.83
C GLN A 48 6.75 -31.53 -13.21
N GLN A 49 6.64 -30.30 -12.72
CA GLN A 49 5.38 -29.62 -12.52
C GLN A 49 5.30 -28.54 -13.58
N ASP A 50 4.19 -28.55 -14.34
CA ASP A 50 3.81 -27.46 -15.23
C ASP A 50 3.56 -26.21 -14.37
N LEU A 51 4.65 -25.48 -14.10
CA LEU A 51 4.56 -24.17 -13.47
C LEU A 51 3.84 -23.26 -14.45
N ASP A 52 2.64 -22.81 -14.07
CA ASP A 52 1.90 -21.88 -14.89
C ASP A 52 2.65 -20.53 -15.01
N ALA A 53 2.26 -19.75 -16.03
CA ALA A 53 2.90 -18.46 -16.30
C ALA A 53 2.84 -17.50 -15.10
N GLN A 54 1.87 -17.67 -14.20
CA GLN A 54 1.70 -16.82 -13.01
C GLN A 54 2.70 -17.19 -11.92
N GLN A 55 3.00 -18.47 -11.73
CA GLN A 55 4.05 -18.95 -10.84
C GLN A 55 5.44 -18.53 -11.33
N LEU A 56 5.71 -18.64 -12.63
CA LEU A 56 6.96 -18.16 -13.24
C LEU A 56 7.14 -16.64 -13.07
N SER A 57 6.08 -15.86 -13.29
CA SER A 57 6.09 -14.41 -13.08
C SER A 57 6.40 -14.04 -11.63
N THR A 58 5.79 -14.75 -10.67
CA THR A 58 6.00 -14.53 -9.23
C THR A 58 7.43 -14.86 -8.82
N MET A 59 8.00 -15.97 -9.34
CA MET A 59 9.39 -16.33 -9.09
C MET A 59 10.36 -15.30 -9.67
N LEU A 60 10.07 -14.76 -10.86
CA LEU A 60 10.90 -13.73 -11.50
C LEU A 60 10.87 -12.41 -10.70
N ALA A 61 9.70 -11.99 -10.23
CA ALA A 61 9.54 -10.79 -9.41
C ALA A 61 10.30 -10.89 -8.07
N LEU A 62 10.24 -12.05 -7.40
CA LEU A 62 11.01 -12.30 -6.17
C LEU A 62 12.53 -12.32 -6.42
N LEU A 63 12.96 -12.85 -7.56
CA LEU A 63 14.37 -12.87 -7.94
C LEU A 63 14.90 -11.44 -8.19
N LEU A 64 14.13 -10.62 -8.93
CA LEU A 64 14.46 -9.23 -9.22
C LEU A 64 14.47 -8.38 -7.94
N TYR A 65 13.51 -8.58 -7.04
CA TYR A 65 13.48 -7.90 -5.75
C TYR A 65 14.73 -8.21 -4.91
N ARG A 66 15.15 -9.48 -4.85
CA ARG A 66 16.39 -9.88 -4.15
C ARG A 66 17.66 -9.33 -4.82
N LEU A 67 17.69 -9.24 -6.15
CA LEU A 67 18.81 -8.68 -6.90
C LEU A 67 18.93 -7.16 -6.70
N MET A 68 17.80 -6.47 -6.55
CA MET A 68 17.79 -5.04 -6.24
C MET A 68 18.15 -4.78 -4.78
N ALA A 69 17.68 -5.63 -3.85
CA ALA A 69 18.05 -5.55 -2.44
C ALA A 69 19.54 -5.83 -2.19
N SER A 70 20.17 -6.72 -2.97
CA SER A 70 21.62 -7.01 -2.85
C SER A 70 22.51 -5.89 -3.41
N ARG A 71 21.99 -5.02 -4.27
CA ARG A 71 22.70 -3.82 -4.76
C ARG A 71 22.63 -2.63 -3.80
N ALA A 72 21.78 -2.67 -2.79
CA ALA A 72 21.53 -1.54 -1.88
C ALA A 72 22.33 -1.56 -0.56
N GLY A 73 23.29 -2.49 -0.36
CA GLY A 73 24.01 -2.53 0.90
C GLY A 73 25.29 -3.38 0.91
N SER A 74 26.39 -2.79 0.46
CA SER A 74 27.75 -3.15 0.87
C SER A 74 28.40 -1.91 1.45
N LEU A 75 28.27 -1.72 2.76
CA LEU A 75 29.15 -0.90 3.59
C LEU A 75 29.24 -1.56 4.96
N GLU A 76 30.08 -2.60 5.04
CA GLU A 76 30.83 -2.88 6.26
C GLU A 76 31.88 -1.78 6.43
N PRO A 77 32.14 -1.31 7.65
CA PRO A 77 33.51 -1.08 8.04
C PRO A 77 33.93 -2.04 9.14
N ALA A 78 35.06 -2.67 8.83
CA ALA A 78 35.82 -3.59 9.65
C ALA A 78 36.08 -3.12 11.10
N ARG A 79 36.09 -4.12 11.97
CA ARG A 79 36.80 -4.16 13.26
C ARG A 79 38.30 -3.88 13.09
N ALA A 80 38.84 -3.04 13.97
CA ALA A 80 40.17 -3.11 14.62
C ALA A 80 40.20 -1.99 15.68
N LEU A 81 40.72 -2.06 16.90
CA LEU A 81 41.39 -3.06 17.72
C LEU A 81 41.36 -2.48 19.17
N ALA A 82 41.49 -3.35 20.20
CA ALA A 82 42.16 -3.21 21.52
C ALA A 82 42.54 -1.80 22.07
N GLU A 83 42.63 -1.49 23.36
CA GLU A 83 42.49 -2.11 24.69
C GLU A 83 42.70 -0.96 25.71
N ALA A 84 42.09 -1.00 26.91
CA ALA A 84 42.57 -0.46 28.20
C ALA A 84 41.36 -0.31 29.15
N SER A 85 41.02 -1.32 29.96
CA SER A 85 41.57 -1.62 31.31
C SER A 85 41.14 -0.64 32.42
N GLY A 86 40.38 -1.19 33.39
CA GLY A 86 40.09 -0.61 34.70
C GLY A 86 38.66 -0.06 34.80
N GLY A 87 37.79 -0.46 35.72
CA GLY A 87 37.91 -1.21 36.96
C GLY A 87 36.79 -0.73 37.90
N ALA A 88 36.41 -1.58 38.85
CA ALA A 88 35.59 -1.31 40.05
C ALA A 88 34.04 -1.32 39.92
N THR A 89 33.49 -2.50 40.20
CA THR A 89 32.58 -2.81 41.33
C THR A 89 31.56 -1.77 41.81
N GLY A 90 30.28 -2.17 41.86
CA GLY A 90 29.40 -1.80 42.96
C GLY A 90 27.91 -1.75 42.69
N ALA A 91 27.15 -2.49 43.52
CA ALA A 91 25.78 -2.25 43.97
C ALA A 91 24.58 -2.76 43.13
N THR A 92 24.11 -3.94 43.55
CA THR A 92 22.75 -4.23 44.08
C THR A 92 21.52 -3.53 43.46
N GLY A 93 20.57 -4.35 42.99
CA GLY A 93 19.28 -3.97 42.37
C GLY A 93 18.28 -3.19 43.26
N PRO A 94 17.02 -3.03 42.82
CA PRO A 94 16.10 -4.18 42.75
C PRO A 94 15.14 -4.21 41.54
N ALA A 95 14.49 -5.37 41.43
CA ALA A 95 13.17 -5.68 40.90
C ALA A 95 12.27 -4.58 40.31
N GLY A 96 11.57 -4.96 39.23
CA GLY A 96 10.19 -4.52 39.00
C GLY A 96 9.94 -3.90 37.63
N GLY A 97 8.93 -4.43 36.93
CA GLY A 97 8.34 -3.72 35.79
C GLY A 97 8.29 -4.51 34.48
N GLY A 98 7.83 -5.76 34.52
CA GLY A 98 7.26 -6.40 33.33
C GLY A 98 6.00 -5.65 32.91
N GLY A 99 6.19 -4.54 32.20
CA GLY A 99 5.13 -3.76 31.58
C GLY A 99 4.53 -4.54 30.43
N SER A 100 3.63 -5.46 30.74
CA SER A 100 2.64 -5.94 29.78
C SER A 100 1.82 -4.74 29.35
N SER A 101 2.24 -4.09 28.25
CA SER A 101 1.38 -3.17 27.53
C SER A 101 0.06 -3.91 27.28
N PRO A 102 -1.09 -3.35 27.67
CA PRO A 102 -2.36 -4.01 27.47
C PRO A 102 -2.50 -4.32 25.99
N ARG A 103 -2.58 -5.62 25.64
CA ARG A 103 -3.07 -6.04 24.34
C ARG A 103 -4.52 -5.57 24.28
N VAL A 104 -4.73 -4.42 23.65
CA VAL A 104 -6.07 -3.93 23.35
C VAL A 104 -6.69 -4.93 22.39
N SER A 105 -7.56 -5.80 22.89
CA SER A 105 -8.45 -6.60 22.06
C SER A 105 -9.45 -5.64 21.41
N ILE A 106 -9.16 -5.21 20.19
CA ILE A 106 -10.07 -4.38 19.38
C ILE A 106 -11.10 -5.31 18.74
N SER A 107 -11.98 -5.88 19.57
CA SER A 107 -13.13 -6.68 19.13
C SER A 107 -14.35 -5.77 19.08
N GLY A 108 -14.41 -4.93 18.06
CA GLY A 108 -15.55 -4.05 17.79
C GLY A 108 -15.47 -3.64 16.33
N GLU A 109 -16.21 -4.35 15.47
CA GLU A 109 -16.33 -4.02 14.06
C GLU A 109 -17.14 -2.72 13.98
N ALA A 110 -16.45 -1.60 13.76
CA ALA A 110 -17.14 -0.32 13.55
C ALA A 110 -17.94 -0.44 12.24
N PRO A 111 -19.23 -0.09 12.22
CA PRO A 111 -20.01 -0.12 11.00
C PRO A 111 -19.37 0.81 9.96
N LEU A 112 -18.98 0.24 8.82
CA LEU A 112 -18.54 0.99 7.65
C LEU A 112 -19.78 1.76 7.11
N GLY A 113 -19.70 3.09 6.98
CA GLY A 113 -20.79 3.91 6.40
C GLY A 113 -21.63 4.73 7.39
N GLY A 114 -21.11 5.05 8.57
CA GLY A 114 -21.87 5.75 9.64
C GLY A 114 -21.73 7.28 9.71
N ALA A 115 -20.80 7.91 8.99
CA ALA A 115 -20.61 9.35 9.07
C ALA A 115 -21.60 10.09 8.14
N SER A 116 -22.59 10.76 8.74
CA SER A 116 -23.60 11.57 8.04
C SER A 116 -23.00 12.86 7.46
N GLY A 117 -22.31 12.72 6.33
CA GLY A 117 -21.86 13.82 5.49
C GLY A 117 -21.46 13.26 4.14
N GLU A 118 -22.08 13.72 3.06
CA GLU A 118 -21.78 13.20 1.73
C GLU A 118 -20.42 13.76 1.27
N LEU A 119 -19.36 12.96 1.42
CA LEU A 119 -18.11 13.20 0.72
C LEU A 119 -18.32 12.81 -0.74
N LYS A 120 -18.25 13.78 -1.65
CA LYS A 120 -18.55 13.58 -3.07
C LYS A 120 -17.35 13.96 -3.92
N ALA A 121 -17.04 13.11 -4.88
CA ALA A 121 -16.15 13.46 -5.97
C ALA A 121 -16.91 14.24 -7.05
N ASP A 122 -16.23 15.15 -7.74
CA ASP A 122 -16.77 15.79 -8.94
C ASP A 122 -16.75 14.83 -10.14
N SER A 123 -17.15 15.33 -11.32
CA SER A 123 -17.19 14.53 -12.55
C SER A 123 -15.81 13.95 -12.93
N SER A 124 -14.72 14.63 -12.56
CA SER A 124 -13.35 14.17 -12.80
C SER A 124 -12.86 13.13 -11.78
N GLY A 125 -13.67 12.82 -10.75
CA GLY A 125 -13.27 11.95 -9.65
C GLY A 125 -12.48 12.69 -8.55
N LYS A 126 -12.35 14.01 -8.62
CA LYS A 126 -11.61 14.79 -7.63
C LYS A 126 -12.50 15.16 -6.46
N VAL A 127 -11.96 15.01 -5.25
CA VAL A 127 -12.59 15.45 -4.00
C VAL A 127 -11.94 16.76 -3.58
N LYS A 128 -12.75 17.73 -3.12
CA LYS A 128 -12.20 18.99 -2.62
C LYS A 128 -11.47 18.75 -1.28
N PRO A 129 -10.23 19.25 -1.10
CA PRO A 129 -9.47 19.03 0.14
C PRO A 129 -10.20 19.46 1.40
N ASP A 130 -10.88 20.61 1.38
CA ASP A 130 -11.64 21.10 2.55
C ASP A 130 -12.84 20.21 2.91
N GLN A 131 -13.50 19.64 1.91
CA GLN A 131 -14.62 18.71 2.13
C GLN A 131 -14.12 17.41 2.74
N LEU A 132 -13.01 16.88 2.24
CA LEU A 132 -12.36 15.69 2.78
C LEU A 132 -11.90 15.91 4.22
N ARG A 133 -11.22 17.03 4.49
CA ARG A 133 -10.74 17.39 5.83
C ARG A 133 -11.89 17.48 6.83
N ALA A 134 -12.98 18.17 6.47
CA ALA A 134 -14.17 18.28 7.32
C ALA A 134 -14.87 16.93 7.53
N TYR A 135 -14.90 16.06 6.51
CA TYR A 135 -15.44 14.70 6.64
C TYR A 135 -14.58 13.86 7.60
N LEU A 136 -13.27 13.84 7.40
CA LEU A 136 -12.31 13.13 8.24
C LEU A 136 -12.37 13.61 9.69
N GLU A 137 -12.44 14.93 9.93
CA GLU A 137 -12.54 15.48 11.30
C GLU A 137 -13.77 14.94 12.03
N LYS A 138 -14.94 14.90 11.38
CA LYS A 138 -16.17 14.31 11.95
C LYS A 138 -16.01 12.81 12.22
N ARG A 139 -15.45 12.07 11.25
CA ARG A 139 -15.26 10.62 11.35
C ARG A 139 -14.24 10.23 12.42
N ILE A 140 -13.19 11.05 12.59
CA ILE A 140 -12.13 10.85 13.58
C ILE A 140 -12.62 11.25 14.97
N ALA A 141 -13.47 12.28 15.09
CA ALA A 141 -14.04 12.69 16.38
C ALA A 141 -14.81 11.57 17.09
N SER A 142 -15.39 10.63 16.34
CA SER A 142 -16.08 9.43 16.84
C SER A 142 -15.19 8.17 16.91
N SER A 143 -13.90 8.29 16.58
CA SER A 143 -12.92 7.20 16.57
C SER A 143 -12.06 7.22 17.85
N LYS A 144 -11.25 6.18 18.06
CA LYS A 144 -10.27 6.13 19.15
C LYS A 144 -8.99 6.92 18.86
N LEU A 145 -8.84 7.47 17.65
CA LEU A 145 -7.75 8.40 17.34
C LEU A 145 -7.98 9.76 18.04
N ASN A 146 -9.23 10.15 18.30
CA ASN A 146 -9.54 11.37 19.02
C ASN A 146 -9.07 11.29 20.48
N GLY A 147 -8.21 12.21 20.87
CA GLY A 147 -7.51 12.22 22.16
C GLY A 147 -6.28 11.32 22.21
N PHE A 148 -6.04 10.48 21.19
CA PHE A 148 -4.85 9.64 21.14
C PHE A 148 -3.68 10.40 20.51
N ARG A 149 -2.64 10.64 21.32
CA ARG A 149 -1.39 11.29 20.90
C ARG A 149 -0.26 10.25 20.74
N PRO A 150 0.14 9.91 19.51
CA PRO A 150 1.27 9.01 19.29
C PRO A 150 2.59 9.66 19.73
N GLU A 151 3.57 8.85 20.08
CA GLU A 151 4.89 9.29 20.55
C GLU A 151 5.57 10.25 19.55
N ASP A 152 5.49 9.91 18.26
CA ASP A 152 6.01 10.70 17.15
C ASP A 152 4.99 11.69 16.57
N GLY A 153 3.82 11.90 17.19
CA GLY A 153 2.74 12.73 16.66
C GLY A 153 3.17 14.15 16.31
N ALA A 154 4.01 14.78 17.14
CA ALA A 154 4.51 16.14 16.90
C ALA A 154 5.28 16.26 15.57
N ARG A 155 5.99 15.20 15.16
CA ARG A 155 6.70 15.17 13.87
C ARG A 155 5.76 15.26 12.68
N TYR A 156 4.54 14.74 12.81
CA TYR A 156 3.52 14.70 11.75
C TYR A 156 2.45 15.80 11.90
N GLY A 157 2.63 16.72 12.84
CA GLY A 157 1.62 17.74 13.16
C GLY A 157 0.36 17.17 13.81
N VAL A 158 0.44 16.01 14.47
CA VAL A 158 -0.66 15.34 15.16
C VAL A 158 -0.52 15.52 16.67
N ASP A 159 -1.42 16.30 17.26
CA ASP A 159 -1.50 16.54 18.70
C ASP A 159 -2.50 15.63 19.42
N GLY A 160 -3.21 14.78 18.67
CA GLY A 160 -4.25 13.87 19.15
C GLY A 160 -5.67 14.42 19.01
N SER A 161 -5.86 15.69 18.68
CA SER A 161 -7.18 16.22 18.33
C SER A 161 -7.68 15.62 17.01
N ALA A 162 -9.00 15.50 16.86
CA ALA A 162 -9.60 15.04 15.61
C ALA A 162 -9.20 15.91 14.41
N ARG A 163 -9.04 17.22 14.63
CA ARG A 163 -8.60 18.16 13.61
C ARG A 163 -7.17 17.90 13.15
N SER A 164 -6.22 17.72 14.05
CA SER A 164 -4.82 17.49 13.66
C SER A 164 -4.64 16.17 12.91
N TRP A 165 -5.36 15.13 13.34
CA TRP A 165 -5.45 13.87 12.59
C TRP A 165 -6.07 14.05 11.20
N ALA A 166 -7.17 14.81 11.08
CA ALA A 166 -7.82 15.09 9.80
C ALA A 166 -6.92 15.89 8.84
N ASP A 167 -6.21 16.89 9.37
CA ASP A 167 -5.24 17.69 8.61
C ASP A 167 -4.11 16.77 8.09
N PHE A 168 -3.55 15.90 8.94
CA PHE A 168 -2.55 14.91 8.55
C PHE A 168 -3.04 13.96 7.45
N MET A 169 -4.20 13.32 7.65
CA MET A 169 -4.76 12.37 6.68
C MET A 169 -5.16 13.03 5.35
N THR A 170 -5.57 14.31 5.37
CA THR A 170 -5.85 15.08 4.15
C THR A 170 -4.58 15.30 3.34
N LYS A 171 -3.46 15.65 3.98
CA LYS A 171 -2.17 15.78 3.30
C LYS A 171 -1.66 14.42 2.79
N LEU A 172 -1.97 13.33 3.48
CA LEU A 172 -1.61 11.98 3.02
C LEU A 172 -2.33 11.66 1.71
N VAL A 173 -3.63 11.96 1.60
CA VAL A 173 -4.40 11.77 0.34
C VAL A 173 -3.82 12.58 -0.82
N GLN A 174 -3.26 13.77 -0.56
CA GLN A 174 -2.55 14.52 -1.59
C GLN A 174 -1.37 13.73 -2.17
N GLN A 175 -0.62 13.03 -1.32
CA GLN A 175 0.52 12.21 -1.74
C GLN A 175 0.11 10.89 -2.40
N GLU A 176 -0.96 10.27 -1.91
CA GLU A 176 -1.40 8.96 -2.39
C GLU A 176 -2.11 9.03 -3.74
N SER A 177 -3.00 10.01 -3.94
CA SER A 177 -3.87 10.06 -5.13
C SER A 177 -4.06 11.46 -5.72
N GLY A 178 -3.45 12.49 -5.12
CA GLY A 178 -3.73 13.88 -5.47
C GLY A 178 -5.22 14.21 -5.37
N PHE A 179 -5.92 13.63 -4.39
CA PHE A 179 -7.38 13.74 -4.18
C PHE A 179 -8.27 13.11 -5.26
N ASN A 180 -7.78 12.17 -6.06
CA ASN A 180 -8.59 11.46 -7.05
C ASN A 180 -9.16 10.15 -6.48
N SER A 181 -10.47 10.07 -6.29
CA SER A 181 -11.13 8.85 -5.79
C SER A 181 -11.19 7.72 -6.83
N LYS A 182 -10.88 8.00 -8.10
CA LYS A 182 -10.82 7.00 -9.18
C LYS A 182 -9.38 6.53 -9.46
N ASP A 183 -8.41 7.00 -8.69
CA ASP A 183 -7.01 6.67 -8.94
C ASP A 183 -6.72 5.20 -8.69
N VAL A 184 -5.91 4.60 -9.55
CA VAL A 184 -5.51 3.20 -9.49
C VAL A 184 -4.00 3.12 -9.69
N SER A 185 -3.29 2.64 -8.68
CA SER A 185 -1.88 2.31 -8.81
C SER A 185 -1.71 0.83 -9.15
N GLU A 186 -0.71 0.53 -9.99
CA GLU A 186 -0.33 -0.83 -10.38
C GLU A 186 -1.53 -1.70 -10.82
N PRO A 187 -2.27 -1.30 -11.88
CA PRO A 187 -3.47 -2.03 -12.32
C PRO A 187 -3.19 -3.49 -12.70
N ASP A 188 -1.95 -3.81 -13.07
CA ASP A 188 -1.49 -5.17 -13.41
C ASP A 188 -0.97 -5.96 -12.20
N ALA A 189 -0.87 -5.34 -11.03
CA ALA A 189 -0.53 -6.04 -9.79
C ALA A 189 -1.73 -6.85 -9.26
N PHE A 190 -1.44 -7.77 -8.34
CA PHE A 190 -2.41 -8.70 -7.76
C PHE A 190 -3.77 -8.05 -7.48
N ARG A 191 -4.83 -8.63 -8.08
CA ARG A 191 -6.23 -8.22 -7.90
C ARG A 191 -6.54 -6.77 -8.31
N GLY A 192 -5.77 -6.16 -9.22
CA GLY A 192 -6.13 -4.88 -9.84
C GLY A 192 -5.66 -3.65 -9.07
N GLY A 193 -4.62 -3.82 -8.23
CA GLY A 193 -3.86 -2.75 -7.61
C GLY A 193 -4.53 -2.08 -6.40
N SER A 194 -3.92 -0.98 -5.96
CA SER A 194 -4.44 -0.10 -4.92
C SER A 194 -5.32 0.99 -5.52
N ARG A 195 -6.38 1.41 -4.80
CA ARG A 195 -7.44 2.27 -5.35
C ARG A 195 -7.92 3.38 -4.41
N GLY A 196 -8.37 4.46 -5.05
CA GLY A 196 -9.08 5.56 -4.40
C GLY A 196 -8.20 6.51 -3.61
N LEU A 197 -8.82 7.27 -2.71
CA LEU A 197 -8.16 8.41 -2.04
C LEU A 197 -6.91 8.01 -1.26
N PHE A 198 -6.98 6.91 -0.51
CA PHE A 198 -5.92 6.38 0.35
C PHE A 198 -5.19 5.17 -0.24
N GLN A 199 -5.39 4.89 -1.55
CA GLN A 199 -4.74 3.79 -2.27
C GLN A 199 -4.85 2.45 -1.52
N LEU A 200 -6.09 2.11 -1.11
CA LEU A 200 -6.39 0.88 -0.39
C LEU A 200 -6.45 -0.31 -1.34
N SER A 201 -6.11 -1.50 -0.84
CA SER A 201 -6.17 -2.75 -1.61
C SER A 201 -7.48 -3.50 -1.37
N PHE A 202 -7.83 -4.39 -2.30
CA PHE A 202 -9.02 -5.25 -2.19
C PHE A 202 -8.96 -6.18 -0.95
N ASP A 203 -7.77 -6.67 -0.61
CA ASP A 203 -7.56 -7.67 0.45
C ASP A 203 -7.43 -7.06 1.85
N ASP A 204 -7.43 -5.73 1.97
CA ASP A 204 -7.43 -5.07 3.27
C ASP A 204 -8.65 -5.42 4.10
N ALA A 205 -9.77 -5.72 3.45
CA ALA A 205 -10.93 -6.28 4.12
C ALA A 205 -10.59 -7.55 4.90
N LYS A 206 -9.82 -8.46 4.31
CA LYS A 206 -9.39 -9.69 4.98
C LYS A 206 -8.31 -9.42 6.02
N THR A 207 -7.29 -8.64 5.66
CA THR A 207 -6.15 -8.31 6.54
C THR A 207 -6.60 -7.64 7.83
N TYR A 208 -7.59 -6.75 7.74
CA TYR A 208 -8.09 -5.97 8.86
C TYR A 208 -9.46 -6.44 9.37
N GLY A 209 -9.99 -7.57 8.88
CA GLY A 209 -11.28 -8.11 9.33
C GLY A 209 -12.41 -7.08 9.19
N LEU A 210 -12.43 -6.39 8.04
CA LEU A 210 -13.46 -5.44 7.64
C LEU A 210 -14.35 -6.09 6.58
N ASN A 211 -15.55 -5.55 6.35
CA ASN A 211 -16.48 -6.06 5.33
C ASN A 211 -16.78 -7.57 5.52
N GLY A 212 -16.86 -8.03 6.77
CA GLY A 212 -17.04 -9.45 7.09
C GLY A 212 -15.92 -10.36 6.53
N GLY A 213 -14.73 -9.83 6.29
CA GLY A 213 -13.58 -10.54 5.71
C GLY A 213 -13.66 -10.78 4.20
N LYS A 214 -14.70 -10.29 3.52
CA LYS A 214 -14.83 -10.38 2.05
C LYS A 214 -14.02 -9.26 1.41
N PRO A 215 -13.25 -9.52 0.34
CA PRO A 215 -12.53 -8.49 -0.39
C PRO A 215 -13.45 -7.31 -0.76
N PHE A 216 -12.92 -6.10 -0.70
CA PHE A 216 -13.66 -4.92 -1.17
C PHE A 216 -13.93 -5.03 -2.67
N THR A 217 -14.95 -4.33 -3.17
CA THR A 217 -15.15 -4.18 -4.62
C THR A 217 -14.46 -2.91 -5.14
N ALA A 218 -14.28 -2.83 -6.46
CA ALA A 218 -13.71 -1.63 -7.08
C ALA A 218 -14.59 -0.40 -6.84
N GLU A 219 -15.91 -0.57 -6.85
CA GLU A 219 -16.90 0.49 -6.60
C GLU A 219 -16.82 0.98 -5.16
N GLN A 220 -16.69 0.05 -4.19
CA GLN A 220 -16.49 0.41 -2.79
C GLN A 220 -15.20 1.23 -2.61
N LEU A 221 -14.09 0.78 -3.21
CA LEU A 221 -12.81 1.50 -3.09
C LEU A 221 -12.79 2.84 -3.83
N ALA A 222 -13.60 3.00 -4.88
CA ALA A 222 -13.74 4.25 -5.63
C ALA A 222 -14.70 5.25 -4.95
N ASP A 223 -15.56 4.79 -4.05
CA ASP A 223 -16.42 5.65 -3.24
C ASP A 223 -15.56 6.40 -2.20
N PRO A 224 -15.52 7.75 -2.25
CA PRO A 224 -14.60 8.51 -1.42
C PRO A 224 -14.92 8.43 0.07
N ALA A 225 -16.21 8.33 0.45
CA ALA A 225 -16.61 8.24 1.85
C ALA A 225 -16.21 6.88 2.45
N PHE A 226 -16.51 5.79 1.74
CA PHE A 226 -16.11 4.44 2.12
C PHE A 226 -14.59 4.31 2.23
N ASN A 227 -13.84 4.79 1.23
CA ASN A 227 -12.38 4.74 1.21
C ASN A 227 -11.79 5.48 2.43
N ALA A 228 -12.32 6.66 2.76
CA ALA A 228 -11.92 7.43 3.95
C ALA A 228 -12.27 6.72 5.27
N ASP A 229 -13.47 6.15 5.39
CA ASP A 229 -13.91 5.41 6.59
C ASP A 229 -13.02 4.19 6.88
N VAL A 230 -12.68 3.43 5.83
CA VAL A 230 -11.77 2.29 5.94
C VAL A 230 -10.38 2.77 6.32
N ALA A 231 -9.86 3.82 5.69
CA ALA A 231 -8.54 4.37 6.00
C ALA A 231 -8.42 4.82 7.46
N VAL A 232 -9.44 5.50 8.00
CA VAL A 232 -9.48 5.88 9.43
C VAL A 232 -9.43 4.65 10.32
N THR A 233 -10.15 3.59 9.97
CA THR A 233 -10.18 2.33 10.73
C THR A 233 -8.84 1.62 10.73
N ILE A 234 -8.16 1.56 9.57
CA ILE A 234 -6.82 0.97 9.44
C ILE A 234 -5.80 1.82 10.21
N MET A 235 -5.84 3.14 10.06
CA MET A 235 -4.98 4.10 10.77
C MET A 235 -5.10 3.93 12.28
N GLU A 236 -6.33 3.92 12.80
CA GLU A 236 -6.64 3.67 14.21
C GLU A 236 -5.99 2.38 14.70
N ARG A 237 -6.21 1.27 14.00
CA ARG A 237 -5.69 -0.03 14.43
C ARG A 237 -4.16 -0.06 14.44
N LEU A 238 -3.51 0.45 13.40
CA LEU A 238 -2.05 0.40 13.26
C LEU A 238 -1.35 1.30 14.28
N VAL A 239 -1.85 2.52 14.45
CA VAL A 239 -1.26 3.49 15.37
C VAL A 239 -1.50 3.08 16.82
N LEU A 240 -2.73 2.67 17.19
CA LEU A 240 -2.99 2.24 18.57
C LEU A 240 -2.22 0.98 18.95
N LYS A 241 -1.95 0.08 17.99
CA LYS A 241 -1.14 -1.12 18.23
C LYS A 241 0.32 -0.79 18.56
N THR A 242 0.86 0.26 17.96
CA THR A 242 2.31 0.55 17.98
C THR A 242 2.68 1.77 18.82
N GLY A 243 1.72 2.64 19.13
CA GLY A 243 1.98 3.92 19.78
C GLY A 243 2.56 5.00 18.85
N SER A 244 2.74 4.71 17.56
CA SER A 244 3.50 5.55 16.64
C SER A 244 2.91 5.58 15.22
N ILE A 245 2.98 6.73 14.56
CA ILE A 245 2.62 6.91 13.15
C ILE A 245 3.65 6.22 12.25
N SER A 246 4.94 6.45 12.46
CA SER A 246 6.00 5.84 11.64
C SER A 246 6.02 4.31 11.74
N SER A 247 5.92 3.76 12.95
CA SER A 247 5.99 2.31 13.17
C SER A 247 4.67 1.59 12.89
N GLY A 248 3.53 2.28 13.02
CA GLY A 248 2.21 1.76 12.71
C GLY A 248 1.82 2.03 11.26
N ALA A 249 1.38 3.26 10.99
CA ALA A 249 0.90 3.69 9.70
C ALA A 249 1.98 3.62 8.60
N GLY A 250 3.25 3.86 8.93
CA GLY A 250 4.37 3.78 8.00
C GLY A 250 4.69 2.38 7.49
N GLN A 251 4.15 1.31 8.09
CA GLN A 251 4.25 -0.04 7.50
C GLN A 251 3.27 -0.25 6.35
N TYR A 252 2.23 0.58 6.27
CA TYR A 252 1.15 0.47 5.29
C TYR A 252 1.28 1.56 4.21
N TRP A 253 1.33 2.83 4.59
CA TRP A 253 1.43 3.94 3.63
C TRP A 253 2.88 4.26 3.27
N GLY A 254 3.20 4.12 1.98
CA GLY A 254 4.55 4.31 1.44
C GLY A 254 5.18 5.68 1.71
N PRO A 255 4.48 6.82 1.58
CA PRO A 255 5.01 8.14 1.92
C PRO A 255 5.52 8.21 3.36
N ILE A 256 4.74 7.74 4.33
CA ILE A 256 5.12 7.73 5.74
C ILE A 256 6.37 6.86 5.94
N LYS A 257 6.41 5.67 5.31
CA LYS A 257 7.59 4.78 5.35
C LYS A 257 8.87 5.47 4.92
N ARG A 258 8.77 6.36 3.92
CA ARG A 258 9.89 7.13 3.36
C ARG A 258 10.19 8.41 4.14
N GLY A 259 9.51 8.65 5.27
CA GLY A 259 9.77 9.77 6.16
C GLY A 259 9.03 11.06 5.81
N TRP A 260 8.01 11.02 4.96
CA TRP A 260 7.13 12.17 4.71
C TRP A 260 6.33 12.52 5.98
N THR A 261 6.22 13.82 6.30
CA THR A 261 5.64 14.30 7.57
C THR A 261 4.50 15.30 7.44
N GLY A 262 3.99 15.56 6.22
CA GLY A 262 2.88 16.49 6.00
C GLY A 262 3.29 17.88 5.53
#